data_AF-A0A957A9H1-F1
#
_entry.id   AF-A0A957A9H1-F1
#
_cell.length_a   1.000
_cell.length_b   1.000
_cell.length_c   1.000
_cell.angle_alpha   90.00
_cell.angle_beta   90.00
_cell.angle_gamma   90.00
#
_symmetry.space_group_name_H-M   'P 1'
#
loop_
_entity.id
_entity.type
_entity.pdbx_description
1 polymer ?
#
loop_
_entity_poly.entity_id
_entity_poly.type
_entity_poly.pdbx_seq_one_letter_code
_entity_poly.pdbx_strand_id
1 'polypeptide(L)'
;MSVIVPLSFAQLLLVAGAVLLGAAGAVKLKSRELFFRDIRSWQLVSTSRAWHASAVFPASEMFVGLIVIVFLLAGLVEAASILLATVYAVLSMGALSILLLQRRNAMCGCFGRSSRLDGWIVGRSTALSLLFLVPLAMACGGSDSSSGVATSTSDPTANSSPSAIGTASPLPPDIPGHDPSTRTGNASLDAVISSIVEEDQAALLALIESYEMECVTEQVGIPAPPLCPEGVPEGSLVEVLPTWACPEGRFTPVDELEQLVAAATAGDSRPYAVVKRSPASPSGLEFPGGEHVVIVAQRSTTGVAEYDFVRAEVTGGRIVTLGVSCPGQDPSQLYSSEGTSFVLPPPND
;
A
#
# COMPACT_ATOMS: atom_id res chain seq x y z
N MET A 1 -42.40 2.97 40.63
CA MET A 1 -41.03 3.51 40.82
C MET A 1 -40.08 2.62 40.05
N SER A 2 -39.59 3.07 38.89
CA SER A 2 -38.57 2.34 38.14
C SER A 2 -37.23 2.58 38.83
N VAL A 3 -36.67 1.54 39.44
CA VAL A 3 -35.33 1.60 40.04
C VAL A 3 -34.33 1.67 38.89
N ILE A 4 -33.66 2.82 38.74
CA ILE A 4 -32.55 2.95 37.81
C ILE A 4 -31.37 2.18 38.41
N VAL A 5 -31.09 1.00 37.87
CA VAL A 5 -29.88 0.26 38.23
C VAL A 5 -28.71 0.89 37.47
N PRO A 6 -27.70 1.45 38.16
CA PRO A 6 -26.54 2.02 37.47
C PRO A 6 -25.78 0.91 36.74
N LEU A 7 -25.47 1.15 35.46
CA LEU A 7 -24.59 0.28 34.68
C LEU A 7 -23.21 0.23 35.33
N SER A 8 -22.61 -0.95 35.40
CA SER A 8 -21.22 -1.08 35.82
C SER A 8 -20.29 -0.48 34.74
N PHE A 9 -19.07 -0.10 35.14
CA PHE A 9 -18.05 0.39 34.20
C PHE A 9 -17.78 -0.62 33.06
N ALA A 10 -17.77 -1.93 33.38
CA ALA A 10 -17.61 -2.98 32.38
C ALA A 10 -18.77 -3.01 31.37
N GLN A 11 -20.02 -2.85 31.83
CA GLN A 11 -21.18 -2.76 30.94
C GLN A 11 -21.12 -1.52 30.05
N LEU A 12 -20.67 -0.37 30.57
CA LEU A 12 -20.46 0.84 29.79
C LEU A 12 -19.43 0.62 28.66
N LEU A 13 -18.32 -0.08 28.95
CA LEU A 13 -17.32 -0.42 27.93
C LEU A 13 -17.88 -1.37 26.85
N LEU A 14 -18.70 -2.35 27.23
CA LEU A 14 -19.35 -3.26 26.28
C LEU A 14 -20.35 -2.53 25.39
N VAL A 15 -21.15 -1.62 25.95
CA VAL A 15 -22.07 -0.77 25.17
C VAL A 15 -21.27 0.11 24.21
N ALA A 16 -20.21 0.77 24.68
CA ALA A 16 -19.36 1.61 23.83
C ALA A 16 -18.74 0.81 22.69
N GLY A 17 -18.20 -0.39 22.96
CA GLY A 17 -17.64 -1.27 21.94
C GLY A 17 -18.67 -1.71 20.90
N ALA A 18 -19.88 -2.06 21.34
CA ALA A 18 -20.97 -2.45 20.44
C ALA A 18 -21.45 -1.30 19.54
N VAL A 19 -21.56 -0.09 20.10
CA VAL A 19 -21.93 1.13 19.36
C VAL A 19 -20.85 1.49 18.35
N LEU A 20 -19.56 1.44 18.73
CA LEU A 20 -18.45 1.72 17.82
C LEU A 20 -18.39 0.71 16.67
N LEU A 21 -18.62 -0.58 16.94
CA LEU A 21 -18.66 -1.62 15.90
C LEU A 21 -19.82 -1.38 14.92
N GLY A 22 -21.00 -1.05 15.43
CA GLY A 22 -22.15 -0.72 14.60
C GLY A 22 -21.94 0.55 13.76
N ALA A 23 -21.37 1.60 14.35
CA ALA A 23 -21.05 2.84 13.65
C ALA A 23 -20.01 2.62 12.55
N ALA A 24 -18.97 1.82 12.81
CA ALA A 24 -17.95 1.47 11.82
C ALA A 24 -18.56 0.75 10.60
N GLY A 25 -19.44 -0.22 10.84
CA GLY A 25 -20.18 -0.90 9.77
C GLY A 25 -21.08 0.05 8.99
N ALA A 26 -21.77 0.96 9.66
CA ALA A 26 -22.63 1.95 9.00
C ALA A 26 -21.84 2.93 8.10
N VAL A 27 -20.67 3.41 8.57
CA VAL A 27 -19.79 4.27 7.77
C VAL A 27 -19.29 3.55 6.52
N LYS A 28 -18.86 2.29 6.65
CA LYS A 28 -18.40 1.48 5.52
C LYS A 28 -19.53 1.18 4.52
N LEU A 29 -20.76 0.94 4.97
CA LEU A 29 -21.91 0.77 4.07
C LEU A 29 -22.28 2.06 3.34
N LYS A 30 -22.23 3.20 4.03
CA LYS A 30 -22.50 4.51 3.41
C LYS A 30 -21.50 4.79 2.28
N SER A 31 -20.23 4.43 2.50
CA SER A 31 -19.14 4.60 1.53
C SER A 31 -18.73 3.27 0.89
N ARG A 32 -19.71 2.43 0.49
CA ARG A 32 -19.45 1.08 0.00
C ARG A 32 -18.49 1.03 -1.20
N GLU A 33 -18.57 2.01 -2.10
CA GLU A 33 -17.68 2.07 -3.27
C GLU A 33 -16.22 2.30 -2.86
N LEU A 34 -15.98 3.19 -1.90
CA LEU A 34 -14.63 3.43 -1.36
C LEU A 34 -14.12 2.16 -0.65
N PHE A 35 -14.94 1.54 0.19
CA PHE A 35 -14.56 0.30 0.89
C PHE A 35 -14.35 -0.88 -0.09
N PHE A 36 -15.08 -0.92 -1.20
CA PHE A 36 -14.83 -1.87 -2.29
C PHE A 36 -13.49 -1.62 -2.98
N ARG A 37 -13.18 -0.35 -3.30
CA ARG A 37 -11.88 0.03 -3.86
C ARG A 37 -10.74 -0.36 -2.92
N ASP A 38 -10.91 -0.17 -1.62
CA ASP A 38 -9.95 -0.64 -0.61
C ASP A 38 -9.81 -2.17 -0.68
N ILE A 39 -10.88 -2.95 -0.53
CA ILE A 39 -10.81 -4.43 -0.60
C ILE A 39 -10.14 -4.90 -1.91
N ARG A 40 -10.43 -4.23 -3.02
CA ARG A 40 -9.86 -4.54 -4.34
C ARG A 40 -8.37 -4.19 -4.41
N SER A 41 -7.93 -3.07 -3.83
CA SER A 41 -6.51 -2.69 -3.80
C SER A 41 -5.68 -3.72 -3.01
N TRP A 42 -6.29 -4.36 -2.02
CA TRP A 42 -5.66 -5.50 -1.34
C TRP A 42 -5.57 -6.77 -2.19
N GLN A 43 -6.23 -6.90 -3.34
CA GLN A 43 -6.14 -8.08 -4.22
C GLN A 43 -6.28 -9.45 -3.49
N LEU A 44 -6.97 -9.48 -2.35
CA LEU A 44 -7.12 -10.70 -1.52
C LEU A 44 -8.14 -11.66 -2.13
N VAL A 45 -9.08 -11.11 -2.87
CA VAL A 45 -10.20 -11.80 -3.46
C VAL A 45 -10.42 -11.25 -4.86
N SER A 46 -11.03 -12.05 -5.74
CA SER A 46 -11.39 -11.58 -7.09
C SER A 46 -12.34 -10.38 -7.03
N THR A 47 -12.38 -9.55 -8.08
CA THR A 47 -13.23 -8.34 -8.16
C THR A 47 -14.69 -8.61 -7.81
N SER A 48 -15.25 -9.74 -8.28
CA SER A 48 -16.61 -10.15 -7.94
C SER A 48 -16.77 -10.43 -6.43
N ARG A 49 -15.82 -11.14 -5.82
CA ARG A 49 -15.85 -11.42 -4.37
C ARG A 49 -15.58 -10.17 -3.54
N ALA A 50 -14.76 -9.23 -4.01
CA ALA A 50 -14.52 -7.95 -3.35
C ALA A 50 -15.81 -7.14 -3.23
N TRP A 51 -16.65 -7.15 -4.26
CA TRP A 51 -17.95 -6.47 -4.23
C TRP A 51 -18.93 -7.07 -3.21
N HIS A 52 -18.91 -8.40 -3.06
CA HIS A 52 -19.69 -9.07 -2.01
C HIS A 52 -19.12 -8.80 -0.62
N ALA A 53 -17.80 -8.88 -0.46
CA ALA A 53 -17.11 -8.60 0.79
C ALA A 53 -17.37 -7.16 1.28
N SER A 54 -17.44 -6.18 0.37
CA SER A 54 -17.72 -4.78 0.71
C SER A 54 -19.12 -4.54 1.28
N ALA A 55 -20.06 -5.47 1.05
CA ALA A 55 -21.38 -5.44 1.69
C ALA A 55 -21.42 -6.32 2.95
N VAL A 56 -20.86 -7.53 2.87
CA VAL A 56 -21.02 -8.54 3.92
C VAL A 56 -20.26 -8.15 5.19
N PHE A 57 -19.02 -7.66 5.09
CA PHE A 57 -18.25 -7.30 6.29
C PHE A 57 -18.87 -6.12 7.06
N PRO A 58 -19.25 -5.00 6.43
CA PRO A 58 -19.89 -3.91 7.16
C PRO A 58 -21.25 -4.29 7.74
N ALA A 59 -22.04 -5.10 7.01
CA ALA A 59 -23.32 -5.58 7.50
C ALA A 59 -23.18 -6.51 8.71
N SER A 60 -22.15 -7.38 8.72
CA SER A 60 -21.90 -8.25 9.88
C SER A 60 -21.41 -7.46 11.10
N GLU A 61 -20.60 -6.41 10.93
CA GLU A 61 -20.22 -5.49 12.01
C GLU A 61 -21.45 -4.83 12.66
N MET A 62 -22.37 -4.33 11.84
CA MET A 62 -23.63 -3.76 12.32
C MET A 62 -24.50 -4.78 13.07
N PHE A 63 -24.65 -5.97 12.49
CA PHE A 63 -25.48 -7.01 13.06
C PHE A 63 -24.94 -7.51 14.40
N VAL A 64 -23.62 -7.72 14.50
CA VAL A 64 -22.96 -8.10 15.76
C VAL A 64 -23.13 -6.99 16.81
N GLY A 65 -22.89 -5.73 16.45
CA GLY A 65 -23.08 -4.61 17.38
C GLY A 65 -24.50 -4.56 17.96
N LEU A 66 -25.51 -4.78 17.11
CA LEU A 66 -26.91 -4.81 17.54
C LEU A 66 -27.20 -6.02 18.45
N ILE A 67 -26.71 -7.22 18.13
CA ILE A 67 -26.89 -8.40 18.98
C ILE A 67 -26.26 -8.18 20.37
N VAL A 68 -25.06 -7.62 20.44
CA VAL A 68 -24.39 -7.32 21.72
C VAL A 68 -25.25 -6.37 22.56
N ILE A 69 -25.83 -5.33 21.96
CA ILE A 69 -26.75 -4.41 22.67
C ILE A 69 -27.99 -5.16 23.18
N VAL A 70 -28.60 -6.01 22.35
CA VAL A 70 -29.77 -6.81 22.75
C VAL A 70 -29.44 -7.74 23.93
N PHE A 71 -28.29 -8.40 23.90
CA PHE A 71 -27.84 -9.25 25.01
C PHE A 71 -27.60 -8.44 26.29
N LEU A 72 -27.01 -7.25 26.19
CA LEU A 72 -26.82 -6.37 27.34
C LEU A 72 -28.16 -5.90 27.94
N LEU A 73 -29.13 -5.53 27.10
CA LEU A 73 -30.49 -5.16 27.54
C LEU A 73 -31.24 -6.33 28.18
N ALA A 74 -30.97 -7.56 27.75
CA ALA A 74 -31.52 -8.78 28.33
C ALA A 74 -30.79 -9.26 29.59
N GLY A 75 -29.73 -8.57 30.04
CA GLY A 75 -28.92 -8.97 31.20
C GLY A 75 -27.92 -10.11 30.91
N LEU A 76 -27.75 -10.50 29.64
CA LEU A 76 -26.86 -11.57 29.18
C LEU A 76 -25.42 -11.06 28.96
N VAL A 77 -24.81 -10.49 30.00
CA VAL A 77 -23.51 -9.81 29.91
C VAL A 77 -22.39 -10.76 29.47
N GLU A 78 -22.39 -12.01 29.94
CA GLU A 78 -21.39 -13.02 29.57
C GLU A 78 -21.45 -13.33 28.07
N ALA A 79 -22.64 -13.63 27.55
CA ALA A 79 -22.84 -13.90 26.13
C ALA A 79 -22.45 -12.71 25.24
N ALA A 80 -22.78 -11.48 25.68
CA ALA A 80 -22.39 -10.25 25.00
C ALA A 80 -20.87 -10.10 24.92
N SER A 81 -20.16 -10.37 26.02
CA SER A 81 -18.70 -10.28 26.09
C SER A 81 -18.00 -11.33 25.21
N ILE A 82 -18.49 -12.58 25.23
CA ILE A 82 -17.94 -13.69 24.43
C ILE A 82 -18.11 -13.40 22.95
N LEU A 83 -19.30 -12.93 22.53
CA LEU A 83 -19.57 -12.61 21.13
C LEU A 83 -18.67 -11.47 20.63
N LEU A 84 -18.56 -10.38 21.39
CA LEU A 84 -17.73 -9.24 21.02
C LEU A 84 -16.25 -9.63 20.94
N ALA A 85 -15.74 -10.39 21.92
CA ALA A 85 -14.36 -10.88 21.93
C ALA A 85 -14.08 -11.82 20.75
N THR A 86 -15.00 -12.72 20.41
CA THR A 86 -14.85 -13.67 19.30
C THR A 86 -14.78 -12.93 17.96
N VAL A 87 -15.68 -11.98 17.73
CA VAL A 87 -15.68 -11.20 16.48
C VAL A 87 -14.42 -10.37 16.36
N TYR A 88 -14.00 -9.72 17.44
CA TYR A 88 -12.77 -8.96 17.46
C TYR A 88 -11.53 -9.83 17.18
N ALA A 89 -11.46 -11.01 17.78
CA ALA A 89 -10.37 -11.96 17.56
C ALA A 89 -10.33 -12.44 16.10
N VAL A 90 -11.48 -12.79 15.50
CA VAL A 90 -11.54 -13.22 14.08
C VAL A 90 -11.10 -12.09 13.15
N LEU A 91 -11.56 -10.86 13.37
CA LEU A 91 -11.18 -9.70 12.55
C LEU A 91 -9.68 -9.39 12.69
N SER A 92 -9.16 -9.41 13.92
CA SER A 92 -7.75 -9.12 14.21
C SER A 92 -6.82 -10.23 13.70
N MET A 93 -7.20 -11.49 13.85
CA MET A 93 -6.47 -12.62 13.28
C MET A 93 -6.51 -12.60 11.76
N GLY A 94 -7.66 -12.28 11.15
CA GLY A 94 -7.77 -12.12 9.69
C GLY A 94 -6.82 -11.04 9.19
N ALA A 95 -6.83 -9.85 9.80
CA ALA A 95 -5.92 -8.76 9.48
C ALA A 95 -4.45 -9.17 9.66
N LEU A 96 -4.11 -9.81 10.78
CA LEU A 96 -2.75 -10.26 11.07
C LEU A 96 -2.30 -11.36 10.09
N SER A 97 -3.16 -12.33 9.77
CA SER A 97 -2.88 -13.38 8.79
C SER A 97 -2.63 -12.80 7.40
N ILE A 98 -3.40 -11.79 7.00
CA ILE A 98 -3.15 -11.06 5.74
C ILE A 98 -1.77 -10.40 5.77
N LEU A 99 -1.45 -9.67 6.84
CA LEU A 99 -0.15 -9.00 7.00
C LEU A 99 1.02 -10.01 6.96
N LEU A 100 0.91 -11.12 7.70
CA LEU A 100 1.96 -12.13 7.82
C LEU A 100 2.13 -12.98 6.56
N LEU A 101 1.02 -13.48 5.99
CA LEU A 101 1.08 -14.37 4.82
C LEU A 101 1.49 -13.62 3.57
N GLN A 102 1.03 -12.38 3.40
CA GLN A 102 1.32 -11.62 2.19
C GLN A 102 2.58 -10.75 2.31
N ARG A 103 3.21 -10.68 3.50
CA ARG A 103 4.30 -9.74 3.80
C ARG A 103 3.99 -8.32 3.31
N ARG A 104 2.74 -7.90 3.52
CA ARG A 104 2.28 -6.57 3.09
C ARG A 104 2.34 -5.63 4.27
N ASN A 105 2.86 -4.45 4.01
CA ASN A 105 2.88 -3.39 4.99
C ASN A 105 1.62 -2.54 4.79
N ALA A 106 0.69 -2.58 5.75
CA ALA A 106 -0.63 -1.94 5.60
C ALA A 106 -0.59 -0.42 5.42
N MET A 107 0.54 0.23 5.75
CA MET A 107 0.70 1.67 5.65
C MET A 107 1.23 2.14 4.29
N CYS A 108 1.96 1.31 3.55
CA CYS A 108 2.58 1.74 2.29
C CYS A 108 2.14 0.94 1.06
N GLY A 109 1.17 0.03 1.18
CA GLY A 109 0.70 -0.77 0.03
C GLY A 109 1.78 -1.57 -0.71
N CYS A 110 3.03 -1.57 -0.22
CA CYS A 110 4.17 -2.14 -0.89
C CYS A 110 4.16 -3.65 -0.73
N PHE A 111 4.45 -4.33 -1.84
CA PHE A 111 4.59 -5.77 -1.92
C PHE A 111 6.08 -6.11 -1.94
N GLY A 112 6.53 -7.08 -1.13
CA GLY A 112 7.91 -7.58 -1.23
C GLY A 112 8.50 -8.11 0.07
N ARG A 113 9.46 -9.04 -0.03
CA ARG A 113 10.13 -9.70 1.11
C ARG A 113 10.90 -8.74 2.04
N SER A 114 11.21 -7.52 1.58
CA SER A 114 12.03 -6.52 2.26
C SER A 114 11.25 -5.45 3.03
N SER A 115 9.92 -5.39 2.92
CA SER A 115 9.13 -4.41 3.65
C SER A 115 9.05 -4.78 5.14
N ARG A 116 9.69 -3.99 6.01
CA ARG A 116 9.62 -4.19 7.46
C ARG A 116 8.20 -3.89 7.92
N LEU A 117 7.50 -4.91 8.42
CA LEU A 117 6.22 -4.75 9.11
C LEU A 117 6.37 -3.66 10.19
N ASP A 118 5.50 -2.65 10.17
CA ASP A 118 5.46 -1.65 11.24
C ASP A 118 5.16 -2.35 12.57
N GLY A 119 6.17 -2.36 13.45
CA GLY A 119 6.08 -2.98 14.76
C GLY A 119 4.94 -2.41 15.61
N TRP A 120 4.50 -1.17 15.35
CA TRP A 120 3.36 -0.58 16.02
C TRP A 120 2.03 -1.24 15.64
N ILE A 121 1.80 -1.53 14.36
CA ILE A 121 0.55 -2.16 13.90
C ILE A 121 0.46 -3.60 14.39
N VAL A 122 1.58 -4.33 14.30
CA VAL A 122 1.68 -5.69 14.84
C VAL A 122 1.46 -5.64 16.35
N GLY A 123 2.19 -4.78 17.06
CA GLY A 123 2.10 -4.62 18.51
C GLY A 123 0.70 -4.24 18.98
N ARG A 124 0.03 -3.28 18.31
CA ARG A 124 -1.35 -2.86 18.60
C ARG A 124 -2.33 -4.01 18.38
N SER A 125 -2.24 -4.71 17.25
CA SER A 125 -3.16 -5.81 16.92
C SER A 125 -2.97 -7.00 17.88
N THR A 126 -1.72 -7.31 18.24
CA THR A 126 -1.39 -8.33 19.24
C THR A 126 -1.86 -7.91 20.63
N ALA A 127 -1.61 -6.68 21.06
CA ALA A 127 -2.03 -6.18 22.36
C ALA A 127 -3.56 -6.18 22.49
N LEU A 128 -4.27 -5.73 21.45
CA LEU A 128 -5.74 -5.77 21.44
C LEU A 128 -6.24 -7.22 21.46
N SER A 129 -5.65 -8.12 20.66
CA SER A 129 -6.00 -9.55 20.70
C SER A 129 -5.78 -10.17 22.09
N LEU A 130 -4.68 -9.82 22.76
CA LEU A 130 -4.36 -10.28 24.11
C LEU A 130 -5.34 -9.71 25.15
N LEU A 131 -5.74 -8.45 25.02
CA LEU A 131 -6.68 -7.78 25.93
C LEU A 131 -8.05 -8.49 25.95
N PHE A 132 -8.44 -9.10 24.83
CA PHE A 132 -9.68 -9.90 24.72
C PHE A 132 -9.53 -11.37 25.15
N LEU A 133 -8.31 -11.89 25.28
CA LEU A 133 -8.07 -13.24 25.81
C LEU A 133 -8.11 -13.29 27.34
N VAL A 134 -7.89 -12.17 28.03
CA VAL A 134 -7.95 -12.06 29.50
C VAL A 134 -9.30 -12.52 30.09
N PRO A 135 -10.47 -12.09 29.58
CA PRO A 135 -11.76 -12.57 30.11
C PRO A 135 -11.99 -14.08 29.85
N LEU A 136 -11.46 -14.66 28.77
CA LEU A 136 -11.52 -16.11 28.53
C LEU A 136 -10.67 -16.88 29.56
N ALA A 137 -9.49 -16.37 29.91
CA ALA A 137 -8.63 -16.98 30.92
C ALA A 137 -9.25 -16.91 32.32
N MET A 138 -10.00 -15.85 32.64
CA MET A 138 -10.72 -15.75 33.92
C MET A 138 -11.97 -16.64 33.98
N ALA A 139 -12.63 -16.92 32.85
CA ALA A 139 -13.77 -17.85 32.80
C ALA A 139 -13.36 -19.33 32.94
N CYS A 140 -12.11 -19.67 32.62
CA CYS A 140 -11.56 -21.03 32.78
C CYS A 140 -10.68 -21.21 34.03
N GLY A 141 -10.44 -20.16 34.82
CA GLY A 141 -9.55 -20.15 35.98
C GLY A 141 -10.19 -20.67 37.27
N GLY A 142 -10.63 -21.93 37.28
CA GLY A 142 -11.04 -22.64 38.49
C GLY A 142 -9.98 -23.64 38.93
N SER A 143 -9.26 -23.27 40.01
CA SER A 143 -8.51 -24.14 40.95
C SER A 143 -7.06 -24.57 40.60
N ASP A 144 -6.18 -24.05 41.47
CA ASP A 144 -5.03 -24.69 42.14
C ASP A 144 -3.63 -24.83 41.52
N SER A 145 -2.69 -24.36 42.36
CA SER A 145 -1.32 -24.84 42.61
C SER A 145 -0.16 -24.08 42.00
N SER A 146 0.49 -23.34 42.90
CA SER A 146 1.86 -22.84 42.85
C SER A 146 2.89 -23.88 42.39
N SER A 147 3.77 -23.49 41.47
CA SER A 147 5.14 -23.99 41.41
C SER A 147 6.03 -22.94 40.74
N GLY A 148 6.97 -22.41 41.51
CA GLY A 148 8.01 -21.51 41.04
C GLY A 148 9.01 -22.26 40.15
N VAL A 149 9.45 -21.60 39.08
CA VAL A 149 10.60 -22.02 38.28
C VAL A 149 11.49 -20.81 38.01
N ALA A 150 12.77 -21.05 38.17
CA ALA A 150 13.85 -20.11 38.38
C ALA A 150 14.22 -19.25 37.17
N THR A 151 14.72 -18.06 37.51
CA THR A 151 15.45 -17.11 36.68
C THR A 151 16.77 -17.72 36.20
N SER A 152 16.98 -17.77 34.88
CA SER A 152 18.28 -18.06 34.26
C SER A 152 18.80 -16.81 33.55
N THR A 153 19.83 -16.22 34.15
CA THR A 153 20.66 -15.15 33.59
C THR A 153 21.65 -15.76 32.59
N SER A 154 21.69 -15.28 31.34
CA SER A 154 22.71 -15.65 30.36
C SER A 154 23.59 -14.44 30.02
N ASP A 155 24.87 -14.57 30.36
CA ASP A 155 25.98 -13.64 30.10
C ASP A 155 26.27 -13.46 28.61
N PRO A 156 26.73 -12.28 28.16
CA PRO A 156 27.19 -12.06 26.79
C PRO A 156 28.70 -12.36 26.65
N THR A 157 29.05 -13.49 26.02
CA THR A 157 30.44 -13.79 25.65
C THR A 157 30.75 -13.16 24.29
N ALA A 158 31.57 -12.11 24.31
CA ALA A 158 32.19 -11.51 23.13
C ALA A 158 33.26 -12.45 22.55
N ASN A 159 33.12 -12.83 21.29
CA ASN A 159 34.10 -13.64 20.56
C ASN A 159 34.58 -12.87 19.32
N SER A 160 35.80 -12.36 19.40
CA SER A 160 36.48 -11.58 18.35
C SER A 160 36.96 -12.52 17.25
N SER A 161 36.35 -12.43 16.07
CA SER A 161 36.75 -13.20 14.89
C SER A 161 37.84 -12.46 14.09
N PRO A 162 38.89 -13.14 13.61
CA PRO A 162 39.99 -12.53 12.86
C PRO A 162 39.55 -12.01 11.48
N SER A 163 40.11 -10.85 11.10
CA SER A 163 39.92 -10.22 9.79
C SER A 163 40.38 -11.14 8.66
N ALA A 164 39.42 -11.57 7.85
CA ALA A 164 39.66 -12.28 6.60
C ALA A 164 40.22 -11.29 5.55
N ILE A 165 41.25 -11.76 4.85
CA ILE A 165 41.87 -11.12 3.70
C ILE A 165 40.80 -10.92 2.63
N GLY A 166 40.68 -9.68 2.12
CA GLY A 166 39.62 -9.25 1.21
C GLY A 166 39.58 -10.07 -0.08
N THR A 167 38.67 -11.03 -0.13
CA THR A 167 38.13 -11.58 -1.37
C THR A 167 37.53 -10.41 -2.15
N ALA A 168 37.96 -10.21 -3.39
CA ALA A 168 37.38 -9.20 -4.28
C ALA A 168 35.86 -9.31 -4.21
N SER A 169 35.20 -8.20 -3.86
CA SER A 169 33.74 -8.14 -3.80
C SER A 169 33.22 -8.62 -5.16
N PRO A 170 32.31 -9.61 -5.20
CA PRO A 170 31.72 -10.03 -6.47
C PRO A 170 31.22 -8.79 -7.20
N LEU A 171 31.45 -8.73 -8.52
CA LEU A 171 30.90 -7.64 -9.32
C LEU A 171 29.40 -7.54 -9.03
N PRO A 172 28.86 -6.33 -8.87
CA PRO A 172 27.44 -6.16 -8.65
C PRO A 172 26.69 -6.86 -9.79
N PRO A 173 25.60 -7.58 -9.48
CA PRO A 173 24.78 -8.22 -10.48
C PRO A 173 24.38 -7.24 -11.60
N ASP A 174 24.31 -7.77 -12.82
CA ASP A 174 23.87 -7.01 -13.98
C ASP A 174 22.41 -6.58 -13.81
N ILE A 175 22.13 -5.34 -14.19
CA ILE A 175 20.78 -4.77 -14.13
C ILE A 175 19.90 -5.53 -15.12
N PRO A 176 18.70 -6.00 -14.71
CA PRO A 176 17.81 -6.71 -15.62
C PRO A 176 17.38 -5.76 -16.74
N GLY A 177 17.55 -6.16 -18.00
CA GLY A 177 17.15 -5.33 -19.13
C GLY A 177 17.88 -5.68 -20.42
N HIS A 178 17.39 -5.11 -21.52
CA HIS A 178 18.05 -5.17 -22.81
C HIS A 178 19.32 -4.33 -22.83
N ASP A 179 20.12 -4.48 -23.90
CA ASP A 179 21.27 -3.61 -24.13
C ASP A 179 20.83 -2.12 -24.15
N PRO A 180 21.60 -1.18 -23.57
CA PRO A 180 21.28 0.26 -23.60
C PRO A 180 21.00 0.82 -25.01
N SER A 181 21.56 0.23 -26.08
CA SER A 181 21.32 0.63 -27.46
C SER A 181 20.04 0.04 -28.06
N THR A 182 19.29 -0.76 -27.32
CA THR A 182 18.05 -1.39 -27.80
C THR A 182 16.98 -0.33 -28.03
N ARG A 183 16.27 -0.44 -29.15
CA ARG A 183 15.23 0.49 -29.58
C ARG A 183 13.99 -0.27 -30.07
N THR A 184 12.85 0.39 -30.01
CA THR A 184 11.54 -0.15 -30.42
C THR A 184 11.29 -0.01 -31.92
N GLY A 185 12.02 0.88 -32.59
CA GLY A 185 11.76 1.29 -33.97
C GLY A 185 10.67 2.36 -34.10
N ASN A 186 10.09 2.79 -32.97
CA ASN A 186 9.19 3.94 -32.90
C ASN A 186 9.94 5.14 -32.32
N ALA A 187 10.24 6.13 -33.17
CA ALA A 187 11.04 7.30 -32.81
C ALA A 187 10.55 8.04 -31.55
N SER A 188 9.23 8.11 -31.34
CA SER A 188 8.64 8.76 -30.18
C SER A 188 8.92 8.01 -28.87
N LEU A 189 8.81 6.68 -28.88
CA LEU A 189 9.11 5.85 -27.71
C LEU A 189 10.63 5.77 -27.47
N ASP A 190 11.39 5.73 -28.56
CA ASP A 190 12.85 5.68 -28.55
C ASP A 190 13.47 6.98 -27.98
N ALA A 191 12.81 8.14 -28.17
CA ALA A 191 13.21 9.39 -27.54
C ALA A 191 13.05 9.34 -26.01
N VAL A 192 11.94 8.79 -25.51
CA VAL A 192 11.72 8.60 -24.06
C VAL A 192 12.75 7.63 -23.48
N ILE A 193 12.96 6.48 -24.14
CA ILE A 193 13.96 5.49 -23.71
C ILE A 193 15.35 6.12 -23.66
N SER A 194 15.76 6.83 -24.72
CA SER A 194 17.10 7.43 -24.78
C SER A 194 17.29 8.48 -23.70
N SER A 195 16.28 9.33 -23.46
CA SER A 195 16.37 10.36 -22.41
C SER A 195 16.59 9.76 -21.02
N ILE A 196 15.97 8.62 -20.71
CA ILE A 196 16.16 7.92 -19.44
C ILE A 196 17.52 7.22 -19.39
N VAL A 197 17.86 6.44 -20.43
CA VAL A 197 19.07 5.60 -20.47
C VAL A 197 20.36 6.43 -20.54
N GLU A 198 20.32 7.59 -21.20
CA GLU A 198 21.46 8.50 -21.35
C GLU A 198 21.52 9.56 -20.23
N GLU A 199 20.63 9.45 -19.24
CA GLU A 199 20.50 10.36 -18.11
C GLU A 199 20.25 11.84 -18.51
N ASP A 200 19.63 12.08 -19.67
CA ASP A 200 19.33 13.42 -20.19
C ASP A 200 18.01 13.97 -19.62
N GLN A 201 18.12 14.57 -18.43
CA GLN A 201 16.99 15.19 -17.73
C GLN A 201 16.30 16.28 -18.54
N ALA A 202 17.07 17.08 -19.30
CA ALA A 202 16.52 18.18 -20.08
C ALA A 202 15.68 17.65 -21.26
N ALA A 203 16.17 16.61 -21.94
CA ALA A 203 15.41 15.92 -22.98
C ALA A 203 14.16 15.24 -22.40
N LEU A 204 14.26 14.62 -21.21
CA LEU A 204 13.11 13.98 -20.59
C LEU A 204 12.02 14.99 -20.21
N LEU A 205 12.40 16.12 -19.59
CA LEU A 205 11.47 17.23 -19.28
C LEU A 205 10.79 17.77 -20.54
N ALA A 206 11.52 17.91 -21.64
CA ALA A 206 10.97 18.40 -22.90
C ALA A 206 9.94 17.46 -23.55
N LEU A 207 9.89 16.18 -23.12
CA LEU A 207 8.92 15.18 -23.57
C LEU A 207 7.65 15.17 -22.72
N ILE A 208 7.62 15.85 -21.57
CA ILE A 208 6.46 15.88 -20.67
C ILE A 208 5.31 16.70 -21.27
N GLU A 209 4.10 16.17 -21.17
CA GLU A 209 2.86 16.90 -21.44
C GLU A 209 2.12 17.08 -20.11
N SER A 210 2.09 18.32 -19.64
CA SER A 210 1.34 18.73 -18.45
C SER A 210 -0.14 18.97 -18.80
N TYR A 211 -0.98 19.03 -17.78
CA TYR A 211 -2.33 19.58 -17.88
C TYR A 211 -2.65 20.46 -16.69
N GLU A 212 -3.68 21.28 -16.83
CA GLU A 212 -4.13 22.18 -15.80
C GLU A 212 -5.13 21.47 -14.86
N MET A 213 -4.96 21.66 -13.55
CA MET A 213 -5.88 21.19 -12.51
C MET A 213 -6.07 22.26 -11.44
N GLU A 214 -7.26 22.32 -10.85
CA GLU A 214 -7.52 23.19 -9.70
C GLU A 214 -6.70 22.75 -8.48
N CYS A 215 -5.98 23.71 -7.88
CA CYS A 215 -5.22 23.48 -6.66
C CYS A 215 -6.09 23.61 -5.40
N VAL A 216 -5.67 22.94 -4.33
CA VAL A 216 -6.33 22.98 -3.01
C VAL A 216 -5.38 23.49 -1.92
N THR A 217 -5.89 24.05 -0.83
CA THR A 217 -5.06 24.40 0.33
C THR A 217 -4.84 23.23 1.29
N GLU A 218 -5.73 22.23 1.26
CA GLU A 218 -5.63 21.01 2.05
C GLU A 218 -5.82 19.79 1.15
N GLN A 219 -4.83 18.91 1.10
CA GLN A 219 -4.91 17.67 0.33
C GLN A 219 -5.79 16.64 1.04
N VAL A 220 -6.85 16.19 0.36
CA VAL A 220 -7.74 15.14 0.85
C VAL A 220 -7.96 14.10 -0.24
N GLY A 221 -7.81 12.82 0.11
CA GLY A 221 -8.04 11.69 -0.79
C GLY A 221 -6.79 11.22 -1.55
N ILE A 222 -6.96 10.17 -2.36
CA ILE A 222 -5.90 9.59 -3.20
C ILE A 222 -6.51 9.27 -4.58
N PRO A 223 -6.00 9.85 -5.67
CA PRO A 223 -4.92 10.83 -5.71
C PRO A 223 -5.43 12.21 -5.25
N ALA A 224 -4.68 12.89 -4.38
CA ALA A 224 -5.05 14.23 -3.92
C ALA A 224 -4.72 15.29 -4.99
N PRO A 225 -5.58 16.31 -5.20
CA PRO A 225 -5.25 17.48 -6.02
C PRO A 225 -3.93 18.16 -5.59
N PRO A 226 -3.27 18.93 -6.48
CA PRO A 226 -2.05 19.64 -6.13
C PRO A 226 -2.31 20.73 -5.09
N LEU A 227 -1.31 21.04 -4.26
CA LEU A 227 -1.38 22.19 -3.36
C LEU A 227 -1.30 23.49 -4.15
N CYS A 228 -2.01 24.52 -3.69
CA CYS A 228 -1.83 25.86 -4.23
C CYS A 228 -0.46 26.42 -3.87
N PRO A 229 0.28 27.01 -4.83
CA PRO A 229 1.50 27.75 -4.52
C PRO A 229 1.23 28.89 -3.53
N GLU A 230 2.28 29.34 -2.83
CA GLU A 230 2.14 30.39 -1.83
C GLU A 230 1.53 31.67 -2.42
N GLY A 231 0.45 32.14 -1.81
CA GLY A 231 -0.28 33.34 -2.25
C GLY A 231 -1.24 33.12 -3.43
N VAL A 232 -1.32 31.92 -3.99
CA VAL A 232 -2.29 31.56 -5.04
C VAL A 232 -3.61 31.12 -4.37
N PRO A 233 -4.77 31.69 -4.77
CA PRO A 233 -6.05 31.32 -4.16
C PRO A 233 -6.46 29.89 -4.53
N GLU A 234 -7.14 29.22 -3.59
CA GLU A 234 -7.76 27.90 -3.81
C GLU A 234 -8.64 27.88 -5.07
N GLY A 235 -8.56 26.79 -5.83
CA GLY A 235 -9.26 26.63 -7.11
C GLY A 235 -8.54 27.24 -8.30
N SER A 236 -7.36 27.84 -8.13
CA SER A 236 -6.55 28.29 -9.27
C SER A 236 -6.05 27.09 -10.07
N LEU A 237 -5.99 27.23 -11.40
CA LEU A 237 -5.41 26.23 -12.28
C LEU A 237 -3.89 26.25 -12.17
N VAL A 238 -3.31 25.07 -11.91
CA VAL A 238 -1.87 24.83 -11.89
C VAL A 238 -1.53 23.73 -12.87
N GLU A 239 -0.40 23.88 -13.56
CA GLU A 239 0.12 22.85 -14.45
C GLU A 239 0.72 21.70 -13.64
N VAL A 240 0.27 20.48 -13.90
CA VAL A 240 0.70 19.28 -13.21
C VAL A 240 0.98 18.14 -14.18
N LEU A 241 1.80 17.20 -13.71
CA LEU A 241 1.90 15.86 -14.26
C LEU A 241 1.39 14.86 -13.21
N PRO A 242 0.57 13.87 -13.59
CA PRO A 242 0.28 12.76 -12.70
C PRO A 242 1.54 11.92 -12.60
N THR A 243 1.91 11.63 -11.37
CA THR A 243 3.16 10.97 -11.06
C THR A 243 2.91 9.83 -10.10
N TRP A 244 3.78 8.82 -10.16
CA TRP A 244 3.72 7.69 -9.25
C TRP A 244 5.00 7.64 -8.43
N ALA A 245 4.84 7.81 -7.12
CA ALA A 245 5.89 7.57 -6.15
C ALA A 245 5.27 6.70 -5.05
N CYS A 246 5.76 5.47 -4.89
CA CYS A 246 5.18 4.54 -3.94
C CYS A 246 5.04 5.15 -2.53
N PRO A 247 3.84 5.10 -1.91
CA PRO A 247 2.70 4.22 -2.23
C PRO A 247 1.65 4.74 -3.22
N GLU A 248 1.70 6.01 -3.62
CA GLU A 248 0.53 6.72 -4.13
C GLU A 248 0.81 7.46 -5.44
N GLY A 249 -0.24 7.59 -6.24
CA GLY A 249 -0.25 8.53 -7.33
C GLY A 249 -0.53 9.94 -6.80
N ARG A 250 0.16 10.95 -7.35
CA ARG A 250 -0.07 12.36 -7.02
C ARG A 250 -0.01 13.22 -8.27
N PHE A 251 -0.66 14.38 -8.23
CA PHE A 251 -0.47 15.44 -9.22
C PHE A 251 0.72 16.30 -8.78
N THR A 252 1.86 16.16 -9.47
CA THR A 252 3.08 16.93 -9.16
C THR A 252 3.10 18.20 -10.02
N PRO A 253 3.17 19.40 -9.41
CA PRO A 253 3.40 20.65 -10.13
C PRO A 253 4.65 20.60 -11.01
N VAL A 254 4.61 21.25 -12.18
CA VAL A 254 5.70 21.19 -13.17
C VAL A 254 7.03 21.70 -12.61
N ASP A 255 7.01 22.71 -11.75
CA ASP A 255 8.19 23.27 -11.07
C ASP A 255 8.82 22.31 -10.03
N GLU A 256 8.08 21.29 -9.60
CA GLU A 256 8.60 20.22 -8.72
C GLU A 256 9.09 18.98 -9.48
N LEU A 257 8.90 18.93 -10.81
CA LEU A 257 9.22 17.72 -11.59
C LEU A 257 10.71 17.45 -11.72
N GLU A 258 11.57 18.45 -11.57
CA GLU A 258 13.03 18.29 -11.70
C GLU A 258 13.56 17.20 -10.76
N GLN A 259 13.06 17.11 -9.52
CA GLN A 259 13.48 16.09 -8.57
C GLN A 259 13.03 14.68 -8.99
N LEU A 260 11.80 14.56 -9.51
CA LEU A 260 11.29 13.28 -10.00
C LEU A 260 12.04 12.83 -11.25
N VAL A 261 12.30 13.75 -12.19
CA VAL A 261 13.07 13.48 -13.39
C VAL A 261 14.49 13.06 -13.03
N ALA A 262 15.15 13.78 -12.12
CA ALA A 262 16.46 13.39 -11.64
C ALA A 262 16.46 11.97 -11.04
N ALA A 263 15.43 11.59 -10.29
CA ALA A 263 15.29 10.24 -9.74
C ALA A 263 14.98 9.18 -10.82
N ALA A 264 14.23 9.55 -11.85
CA ALA A 264 13.87 8.71 -12.99
C ALA A 264 15.01 8.54 -14.00
N THR A 265 16.07 9.34 -13.90
CA THR A 265 17.27 9.24 -14.74
C THR A 265 18.50 8.89 -13.91
N ALA A 266 18.34 8.50 -12.65
CA ALA A 266 19.47 8.31 -11.75
C ALA A 266 20.08 6.92 -11.91
N GLY A 267 21.31 6.89 -12.42
CA GLY A 267 22.17 5.71 -12.43
C GLY A 267 21.98 4.83 -13.65
N ASP A 268 22.83 3.80 -13.71
CA ASP A 268 22.88 2.83 -14.81
C ASP A 268 21.46 2.30 -15.12
N SER A 269 20.96 2.64 -16.31
CA SER A 269 19.60 2.35 -16.74
C SER A 269 19.58 1.47 -17.99
N ARG A 270 18.61 0.56 -18.09
CA ARG A 270 18.44 -0.37 -19.22
C ARG A 270 16.99 -0.46 -19.66
N PRO A 271 16.70 -0.38 -20.98
CA PRO A 271 15.35 -0.63 -21.48
C PRO A 271 14.88 -2.00 -21.02
N TYR A 272 13.71 -2.09 -20.41
CA TYR A 272 13.19 -3.37 -19.93
C TYR A 272 12.04 -3.86 -20.80
N ALA A 273 10.97 -3.08 -20.92
CA ALA A 273 9.82 -3.44 -21.75
C ALA A 273 9.09 -2.18 -22.25
N VAL A 274 8.37 -2.33 -23.35
CA VAL A 274 7.42 -1.34 -23.86
C VAL A 274 6.13 -2.04 -24.20
N VAL A 275 5.03 -1.60 -23.60
CA VAL A 275 3.75 -2.30 -23.64
C VAL A 275 2.70 -1.39 -24.22
N LYS A 276 1.87 -1.93 -25.13
CA LYS A 276 0.72 -1.21 -25.67
C LYS A 276 -0.46 -1.38 -24.71
N ARG A 277 -1.01 -0.26 -24.23
CA ARG A 277 -2.14 -0.25 -23.29
C ARG A 277 -3.44 -0.60 -24.01
N SER A 278 -4.30 -1.39 -23.34
CA SER A 278 -5.66 -1.61 -23.84
C SER A 278 -6.51 -0.35 -23.65
N PRO A 279 -7.23 0.13 -24.67
CA PRO A 279 -8.15 1.27 -24.52
C PRO A 279 -9.30 0.99 -23.54
N ALA A 280 -9.58 -0.29 -23.26
CA ALA A 280 -10.61 -0.71 -22.32
C ALA A 280 -10.15 -0.80 -20.86
N SER A 281 -8.88 -0.49 -20.57
CA SER A 281 -8.34 -0.47 -19.20
C SER A 281 -8.22 0.98 -18.74
N PRO A 282 -9.32 1.61 -18.27
CA PRO A 282 -9.20 2.87 -17.57
C PRO A 282 -8.25 2.61 -16.40
N SER A 283 -7.22 3.44 -16.29
CA SER A 283 -6.50 3.63 -15.03
C SER A 283 -7.59 3.74 -13.96
N GLY A 284 -7.58 2.85 -12.97
CA GLY A 284 -8.61 2.88 -11.91
C GLY A 284 -8.60 4.19 -11.11
N LEU A 285 -7.62 5.04 -11.39
CA LEU A 285 -7.40 6.39 -10.92
C LEU A 285 -7.65 7.32 -12.10
N GLU A 286 -8.24 8.50 -11.87
CA GLU A 286 -8.62 9.48 -12.90
C GLU A 286 -7.42 10.09 -13.68
N PHE A 287 -6.24 9.46 -13.63
CA PHE A 287 -5.09 9.87 -14.40
C PHE A 287 -5.29 9.59 -15.89
N PRO A 288 -4.90 10.52 -16.78
CA PRO A 288 -4.80 10.24 -18.20
C PRO A 288 -3.84 9.07 -18.42
N GLY A 289 -4.37 7.97 -18.98
CA GLY A 289 -3.55 6.81 -19.35
C GLY A 289 -2.85 7.04 -20.68
N GLY A 290 -1.60 6.62 -20.78
CA GLY A 290 -0.84 6.60 -22.03
C GLY A 290 -1.25 5.46 -22.97
N GLU A 291 -1.07 5.65 -24.28
CA GLU A 291 -1.21 4.58 -25.27
C GLU A 291 -0.16 3.48 -25.11
N HIS A 292 1.02 3.86 -24.62
CA HIS A 292 2.14 2.97 -24.35
C HIS A 292 2.65 3.16 -22.93
N VAL A 293 3.21 2.10 -22.36
CA VAL A 293 3.93 2.14 -21.09
C VAL A 293 5.38 1.74 -21.37
N VAL A 294 6.31 2.67 -21.19
CA VAL A 294 7.75 2.45 -21.26
C VAL A 294 8.26 2.11 -19.86
N ILE A 295 8.95 0.99 -19.74
CA ILE A 295 9.52 0.49 -18.50
C ILE A 295 11.04 0.40 -18.68
N VAL A 296 11.78 1.09 -17.83
CA VAL A 296 13.25 1.08 -17.79
C VAL A 296 13.68 0.58 -16.42
N ALA A 297 14.56 -0.42 -16.38
CA ALA A 297 15.18 -0.84 -15.14
C ALA A 297 16.37 0.07 -14.84
N GLN A 298 16.53 0.47 -13.58
CA GLN A 298 17.67 1.26 -13.14
C GLN A 298 18.25 0.69 -11.86
N ARG A 299 19.54 0.87 -11.62
CA ARG A 299 20.13 0.50 -10.33
C ARG A 299 19.52 1.35 -9.22
N SER A 300 19.12 0.71 -8.11
CA SER A 300 18.52 1.47 -7.02
C SER A 300 19.54 2.38 -6.35
N THR A 301 19.20 3.65 -6.18
CA THR A 301 20.02 4.63 -5.45
C THR A 301 19.77 4.58 -3.94
N THR A 302 18.68 3.94 -3.51
CA THR A 302 18.29 3.86 -2.09
C THR A 302 18.97 2.71 -1.34
N GLY A 303 19.46 1.70 -2.07
CA GLY A 303 20.02 0.47 -1.51
C GLY A 303 18.99 -0.46 -0.85
N VAL A 304 17.69 -0.13 -0.91
CA VAL A 304 16.60 -0.95 -0.35
C VAL A 304 16.32 -2.15 -1.25
N ALA A 305 16.45 -1.95 -2.57
CA ALA A 305 16.41 -2.97 -3.59
C ALA A 305 17.69 -2.92 -4.42
N GLU A 306 17.92 -3.93 -5.23
CA GLU A 306 19.04 -3.96 -6.17
C GLU A 306 18.78 -3.05 -7.37
N TYR A 307 17.52 -3.05 -7.83
CA TYR A 307 17.04 -2.26 -8.96
C TYR A 307 15.66 -1.67 -8.63
N ASP A 308 15.39 -0.52 -9.26
CA ASP A 308 14.10 0.13 -9.34
C ASP A 308 13.65 0.17 -10.82
N PHE A 309 12.39 0.46 -11.08
CA PHE A 309 11.87 0.60 -12.44
C PHE A 309 11.25 1.97 -12.64
N VAL A 310 11.66 2.65 -13.71
CA VAL A 310 11.03 3.87 -14.18
C VAL A 310 9.89 3.47 -15.10
N ARG A 311 8.72 4.06 -14.87
CA ARG A 311 7.50 3.84 -15.65
C ARG A 311 7.06 5.17 -16.23
N ALA A 312 7.09 5.27 -17.56
CA ALA A 312 6.58 6.42 -18.30
C ALA A 312 5.39 5.98 -19.17
N GLU A 313 4.24 6.63 -18.99
CA GLU A 313 3.10 6.45 -19.89
C GLU A 313 3.16 7.49 -21.00
N VAL A 314 3.03 7.04 -22.25
CA VAL A 314 3.31 7.83 -23.44
C VAL A 314 2.10 7.84 -24.40
N THR A 315 1.68 9.04 -24.81
CA THR A 315 0.65 9.27 -25.84
C THR A 315 1.20 10.26 -26.87
N GLY A 316 1.10 9.94 -28.16
CA GLY A 316 1.59 10.85 -29.21
C GLY A 316 3.07 11.23 -29.10
N GLY A 317 3.88 10.43 -28.38
CA GLY A 317 5.28 10.73 -28.09
C GLY A 317 5.53 11.70 -26.95
N ARG A 318 4.50 12.04 -26.18
CA ARG A 318 4.59 12.82 -24.95
C ARG A 318 4.39 11.94 -23.73
N ILE A 319 5.11 12.25 -22.66
CA ILE A 319 4.98 11.59 -21.35
C ILE A 319 3.80 12.24 -20.63
N VAL A 320 2.73 11.47 -20.44
CA VAL A 320 1.50 11.91 -19.76
C VAL A 320 1.43 11.42 -18.31
N THR A 321 2.33 10.51 -17.91
CA THR A 321 2.50 10.06 -16.53
C THR A 321 3.93 9.58 -16.34
N LEU A 322 4.57 9.93 -15.23
CA LEU A 322 5.93 9.48 -14.91
C LEU A 322 6.02 8.97 -13.47
N GLY A 323 6.72 7.88 -13.23
CA GLY A 323 6.96 7.43 -11.87
C GLY A 323 8.10 6.43 -11.74
N VAL A 324 8.46 6.16 -10.50
CA VAL A 324 9.44 5.15 -10.12
C VAL A 324 8.72 4.10 -9.27
N SER A 325 8.97 2.82 -9.58
CA SER A 325 8.37 1.68 -8.90
C SER A 325 8.77 1.62 -7.44
N CYS A 326 8.05 0.83 -6.65
CA CYS A 326 8.45 0.58 -5.28
C CYS A 326 9.75 -0.23 -5.29
N PRO A 327 10.64 -0.04 -4.29
CA PRO A 327 11.78 -0.92 -4.11
C PRO A 327 11.34 -2.39 -3.98
N GLY A 328 11.89 -3.25 -4.84
CA GLY A 328 11.61 -4.69 -4.83
C GLY A 328 10.27 -5.08 -5.47
N GLN A 329 9.61 -4.16 -6.17
CA GLN A 329 8.43 -4.48 -6.97
C GLN A 329 8.81 -5.41 -8.13
N ASP A 330 8.02 -6.46 -8.33
CA ASP A 330 8.17 -7.37 -9.46
C ASP A 330 7.80 -6.63 -10.76
N PRO A 331 8.69 -6.54 -11.77
CA PRO A 331 8.41 -5.81 -13.00
C PRO A 331 7.18 -6.34 -13.74
N SER A 332 6.84 -7.63 -13.60
CA SER A 332 5.65 -8.20 -14.22
C SER A 332 4.35 -7.57 -13.74
N GLN A 333 4.34 -7.01 -12.53
CA GLN A 333 3.20 -6.28 -11.98
C GLN A 333 3.00 -4.92 -12.67
N LEU A 334 4.04 -4.34 -13.27
CA LEU A 334 3.97 -3.03 -13.92
C LEU A 334 3.23 -3.08 -15.28
N TYR A 335 3.16 -4.25 -15.91
CA TYR A 335 2.52 -4.42 -17.22
C TYR A 335 1.39 -5.45 -17.27
N SER A 336 1.26 -6.33 -16.28
CA SER A 336 0.19 -7.35 -16.26
C SER A 336 -1.23 -6.77 -16.17
N SER A 337 -1.40 -5.58 -15.59
CA SER A 337 -2.70 -4.87 -15.55
C SER A 337 -2.98 -4.00 -16.77
N GLU A 338 -1.94 -3.67 -17.55
CA GLU A 338 -1.99 -2.57 -18.52
C GLU A 338 -2.07 -3.07 -19.97
N GLY A 339 -1.45 -4.20 -20.28
CA GLY A 339 -1.10 -4.58 -21.64
C GLY A 339 -1.99 -5.62 -22.31
N THR A 340 -2.21 -5.45 -23.61
CA THR A 340 -2.69 -6.52 -24.52
C THR A 340 -1.58 -7.09 -25.40
N SER A 341 -0.47 -6.37 -25.57
CA SER A 341 0.64 -6.74 -26.45
C SER A 341 1.91 -5.94 -26.14
N PHE A 342 3.08 -6.54 -26.40
CA PHE A 342 4.38 -5.88 -26.27
C PHE A 342 4.85 -5.27 -27.59
N VAL A 343 5.41 -4.05 -27.51
CA VAL A 343 6.22 -3.44 -28.57
C VAL A 343 7.68 -3.86 -28.39
N LEU A 344 8.16 -3.84 -27.15
CA LEU A 344 9.43 -4.43 -26.72
C LEU A 344 9.11 -5.39 -25.55
N PRO A 345 9.22 -6.71 -25.73
CA PRO A 345 8.97 -7.65 -24.64
C PRO A 345 10.04 -7.51 -23.55
N PRO A 346 9.77 -7.93 -22.30
CA PRO A 346 10.83 -8.09 -21.30
C PRO A 346 11.94 -9.03 -21.83
N PRO A 347 13.20 -8.86 -21.38
CA PRO A 347 14.25 -9.82 -21.70
C PRO A 347 13.83 -11.22 -21.22
N ASN A 348 14.26 -12.26 -21.94
CA ASN A 348 14.01 -13.63 -21.50
C ASN A 348 14.84 -13.89 -20.24
N ASP A 349 14.16 -14.16 -19.13
CA ASP A 349 14.79 -14.70 -17.91
C ASP A 349 15.32 -16.13 -18.13
#